data_AF-A0A1I3GR17-F1
#
_entry.id   AF-A0A1I3GR17-F1
#
_cell.length_a   1.000
_cell.length_b   1.000
_cell.length_c   1.000
_cell.angle_alpha   90.00
_cell.angle_beta   90.00
_cell.angle_gamma   90.00
#
_symmetry.space_group_name_H-M   'P 1'
#
loop_
_entity.id
_entity.type
_entity.pdbx_description
1 polymer ?
#
loop_
_entity_poly.entity_id
_entity_poly.type
_entity_poly.pdbx_seq_one_letter_code
_entity_poly.pdbx_strand_id
1 'polypeptide(L)'
;MSKATRTLLCLAALLSANVTLAQGNLDAQRESWVIMARQGQLDQAIEGLSRLYAQTGDRAVLDDLIALMVRDERYRQALDLCAECSVEDYSLTSLEALGRAARLAGEHERAQTFYQALTFRDANNAQGWLGLALTNIEQDYYESANWALARYEEQFGRTDDWYEARAYLAARSDNPIAELQARQLLIERQPRNEQEIQALYRLAVTLGARSAAERLMQEYPNAFTASDRLWLRYYDAVSKMRLAESTNEVARHSAALTDLDAVIASPNADPGLIQRALYDKVVVLAALRRFEEAEALATQLEARYGGPLPNYVREARADALSGLGRPDEAREIYASLIASNPSLARDFNNPRYESLIYAYADARRYDEAERALAEWKAAEPPSRWDFTGTQCSGQLIPDSVLSFSSANAGGIPALNAWGRWR
;
A
#
# COMPACT_ATOMS: atom_id res chain seq x y z
N MET A 1 68.59 -26.17 35.35
CA MET A 1 67.11 -26.02 35.40
C MET A 1 66.65 -26.31 36.82
N SER A 2 66.16 -25.29 37.53
CA SER A 2 65.82 -25.41 38.95
C SER A 2 64.56 -26.25 39.15
N LYS A 3 64.38 -26.84 40.33
CA LYS A 3 63.16 -27.62 40.66
C LYS A 3 61.86 -26.83 40.43
N ALA A 4 61.91 -25.49 40.50
CA ALA A 4 60.77 -24.62 40.20
C ALA A 4 60.33 -24.65 38.72
N THR A 5 61.23 -24.91 37.76
CA THR A 5 60.89 -24.95 36.33
C THR A 5 60.19 -26.26 35.93
N ARG A 6 60.37 -27.35 36.68
CA ARG A 6 59.69 -28.64 36.44
C ARG A 6 58.25 -28.66 36.98
N THR A 7 57.98 -27.95 38.08
CA THR A 7 56.64 -27.87 38.67
C THR A 7 55.69 -27.00 37.84
N LEU A 8 56.21 -25.94 37.20
CA LEU A 8 55.45 -25.08 36.29
C LEU A 8 55.04 -25.79 34.98
N LEU A 9 55.85 -26.72 34.46
CA LEU A 9 55.51 -27.47 33.25
C LEU A 9 54.43 -28.54 33.47
N CYS A 10 54.36 -29.15 34.66
CA CYS A 10 53.31 -30.12 35.00
C CYS A 10 51.96 -29.45 35.29
N LEU A 11 51.94 -28.25 35.86
CA LEU A 11 50.67 -27.52 36.07
C LEU A 11 50.05 -27.09 34.73
N ALA A 12 50.86 -26.62 33.78
CA ALA A 12 50.38 -26.21 32.46
C ALA A 12 49.80 -27.38 31.64
N ALA A 13 50.35 -28.61 31.80
CA ALA A 13 49.85 -29.81 31.13
C ALA A 13 48.57 -30.40 31.75
N LEU A 14 48.35 -30.19 33.06
CA LEU A 14 47.13 -30.62 33.74
C LEU A 14 45.96 -29.63 33.54
N LEU A 15 46.25 -28.35 33.32
CA LEU A 15 45.26 -27.34 32.96
C LEU A 15 44.75 -27.52 31.51
N SER A 16 45.60 -27.92 30.57
CA SER A 16 45.19 -28.16 29.18
C SER A 16 44.42 -29.46 28.98
N ALA A 17 44.67 -30.51 29.77
CA ALA A 17 43.94 -31.79 29.70
C ALA A 17 42.50 -31.72 30.25
N ASN A 18 42.23 -30.83 31.22
CA ASN A 18 40.88 -30.65 31.78
C ASN A 18 39.96 -29.85 30.85
N VAL A 19 40.51 -28.92 30.07
CA VAL A 19 39.74 -28.10 29.11
C VAL A 19 39.21 -28.96 27.95
N THR A 20 40.01 -29.90 27.44
CA THR A 20 39.60 -30.78 26.33
C THR A 20 38.52 -31.80 26.70
N LEU A 21 38.55 -32.36 27.92
CA LEU A 21 37.49 -33.25 28.40
C LEU A 21 36.19 -32.50 28.72
N ALA A 22 36.27 -31.27 29.23
CA ALA A 22 35.09 -30.43 29.48
C ALA A 22 34.43 -29.96 28.16
N GLN A 23 35.23 -29.59 27.15
CA GLN A 23 34.73 -29.24 25.82
C GLN A 23 34.03 -30.41 25.12
N GLY A 24 34.61 -31.62 25.17
CA GLY A 24 33.97 -32.80 24.57
C GLY A 24 32.62 -33.16 25.19
N ASN A 25 32.41 -32.85 26.48
CA ASN A 25 31.11 -33.03 27.14
C ASN A 25 30.10 -31.95 26.73
N LEU A 26 30.55 -30.69 26.58
CA LEU A 26 29.69 -29.59 26.14
C LEU A 26 29.18 -29.81 24.71
N ASP A 27 30.07 -30.20 23.78
CA ASP A 27 29.71 -30.48 22.39
C ASP A 27 28.65 -31.59 22.29
N ALA A 28 28.81 -32.67 23.05
CA ALA A 28 27.85 -33.76 23.10
C ALA A 28 26.47 -33.33 23.65
N GLN A 29 26.46 -32.48 24.68
CA GLN A 29 25.21 -31.92 25.23
C GLN A 29 24.52 -31.02 24.20
N ARG A 30 25.27 -30.12 23.56
CA ARG A 30 24.75 -29.24 22.50
C ARG A 30 24.13 -30.04 21.37
N GLU A 31 24.85 -31.04 20.85
CA GLU A 31 24.39 -31.87 19.74
C GLU A 31 23.13 -32.69 20.11
N SER A 32 23.03 -33.17 21.35
CA SER A 32 21.84 -33.89 21.82
C SER A 32 20.56 -33.05 21.75
N TRP A 33 20.64 -31.76 22.07
CA TRP A 33 19.51 -30.83 21.95
C TRP A 33 19.16 -30.53 20.50
N VAL A 34 20.16 -30.36 19.62
CA VAL A 34 19.91 -30.16 18.18
C VAL A 34 19.25 -31.39 17.55
N ILE A 35 19.65 -32.61 17.93
CA ILE A 35 19.01 -33.85 17.48
C ILE A 35 17.56 -33.91 17.98
N MET A 36 17.32 -33.58 19.25
CA MET A 36 15.97 -33.50 19.82
C MET A 36 15.08 -32.53 19.04
N ALA A 37 15.60 -31.35 18.69
CA ALA A 37 14.89 -30.37 17.86
C ALA A 37 14.55 -30.90 16.45
N ARG A 38 15.38 -31.77 15.88
CA ARG A 38 15.11 -32.43 14.58
C ARG A 38 14.05 -33.53 14.69
N GLN A 39 13.86 -34.10 15.88
CA GLN A 39 12.83 -35.10 16.17
C GLN A 39 11.46 -34.47 16.51
N GLY A 40 11.31 -33.15 16.35
CA GLY A 40 10.05 -32.42 16.58
C GLY A 40 9.88 -31.89 18.00
N GLN A 41 10.83 -32.12 18.90
CA GLN A 41 10.79 -31.64 20.29
C GLN A 41 11.47 -30.26 20.40
N LEU A 42 10.99 -29.29 19.62
CA LEU A 42 11.65 -27.99 19.44
C LEU A 42 11.66 -27.14 20.73
N ASP A 43 10.53 -27.07 21.45
CA ASP A 43 10.43 -26.33 22.71
C ASP A 43 11.43 -26.79 23.77
N GLN A 44 11.52 -28.10 23.95
CA GLN A 44 12.41 -28.72 24.94
C GLN A 44 13.88 -28.50 24.59
N ALA A 45 14.20 -28.57 23.30
CA ALA A 45 15.55 -28.28 22.82
C ALA A 45 15.93 -26.82 23.02
N ILE A 46 15.03 -25.87 22.74
CA ILE A 46 15.25 -24.43 22.98
C ILE A 46 15.45 -24.17 24.48
N GLU A 47 14.62 -24.74 25.36
CA GLU A 47 14.77 -24.60 26.81
C GLU A 47 16.09 -25.22 27.32
N GLY A 48 16.45 -26.39 26.79
CA GLY A 48 17.70 -27.08 27.09
C GLY A 48 18.93 -26.26 26.71
N LEU A 49 18.98 -25.76 25.48
CA LEU A 49 20.06 -24.90 24.98
C LEU A 49 20.09 -23.55 25.69
N SER A 50 18.95 -22.96 26.04
CA SER A 50 18.89 -21.71 26.82
C SER A 50 19.55 -21.87 28.19
N ARG A 51 19.25 -22.98 28.90
CA ARG A 51 19.90 -23.28 30.18
C ARG A 51 21.39 -23.57 30.02
N LEU A 52 21.76 -24.29 28.96
CA LEU A 52 23.17 -24.60 28.69
C LEU A 52 23.96 -23.32 28.41
N TYR A 53 23.43 -22.42 27.58
CA TYR A 53 24.06 -21.14 27.28
C TYR A 53 24.19 -20.26 28.53
N ALA A 54 23.15 -20.18 29.36
CA ALA A 54 23.20 -19.42 30.62
C ALA A 54 24.28 -19.92 31.60
N GLN A 55 24.66 -21.21 31.52
CA GLN A 55 25.71 -21.80 32.35
C GLN A 55 27.11 -21.61 31.76
N THR A 56 27.25 -21.62 30.44
CA THR A 56 28.56 -21.69 29.77
C THR A 56 29.00 -20.38 29.13
N GLY A 57 28.06 -19.54 28.68
CA GLY A 57 28.34 -18.41 27.81
C GLY A 57 28.97 -18.81 26.46
N ASP A 58 28.83 -20.08 26.06
CA ASP A 58 29.51 -20.62 24.90
C ASP A 58 28.88 -20.15 23.58
N ARG A 59 29.72 -19.69 22.65
CA ARG A 59 29.29 -19.12 21.36
C ARG A 59 28.64 -20.15 20.43
N ALA A 60 29.10 -21.41 20.42
CA ALA A 60 28.49 -22.43 19.58
C ALA A 60 27.09 -22.81 20.10
N VAL A 61 26.90 -22.84 21.41
CA VAL A 61 25.58 -23.03 22.02
C VAL A 61 24.64 -21.86 21.68
N LEU A 62 25.14 -20.62 21.71
CA LEU A 62 24.38 -19.44 21.30
C LEU A 62 23.94 -19.52 19.83
N ASP A 63 24.84 -19.92 18.93
CA ASP A 63 24.53 -20.06 17.50
C ASP A 63 23.42 -21.08 17.25
N ASP A 64 23.49 -22.26 17.88
CA ASP A 64 22.45 -23.29 17.76
C ASP A 64 21.11 -22.81 18.34
N LEU A 65 21.15 -22.07 19.46
CA LEU A 65 19.96 -21.52 20.11
C LEU A 65 19.28 -20.46 19.23
N ILE A 66 20.05 -19.51 18.66
CA ILE A 66 19.56 -18.51 17.71
C ILE A 66 18.91 -19.21 16.52
N ALA A 67 19.59 -20.18 15.91
CA ALA A 67 19.09 -20.89 14.74
C ALA A 67 17.73 -21.58 15.02
N LEU A 68 17.59 -22.23 16.19
CA LEU A 68 16.34 -22.88 16.57
C LEU A 68 15.22 -21.88 16.89
N MET A 69 15.51 -20.79 17.60
CA MET A 69 14.52 -19.76 17.91
C MET A 69 14.01 -19.05 16.64
N VAL A 70 14.88 -18.72 15.70
CA VAL A 70 14.49 -18.10 14.42
C VAL A 70 13.70 -19.07 13.56
N ARG A 71 14.02 -20.37 13.60
CA ARG A 71 13.24 -21.41 12.92
C ARG A 71 11.84 -21.57 13.52
N ASP A 72 11.69 -21.38 14.82
CA ASP A 72 10.41 -21.40 15.55
C ASP A 72 9.69 -20.03 15.54
N GLU A 73 10.15 -19.09 14.71
CA GLU A 73 9.59 -17.73 14.58
C GLU A 73 9.60 -16.88 15.87
N ARG A 74 10.43 -17.26 16.86
CA ARG A 74 10.62 -16.50 18.10
C ARG A 74 11.59 -15.34 17.93
N TYR A 75 11.32 -14.48 16.95
CA TYR A 75 12.27 -13.46 16.50
C TYR A 75 12.74 -12.53 17.61
N ARG A 76 11.82 -11.97 18.41
CA ARG A 76 12.19 -11.09 19.53
C ARG A 76 13.02 -11.81 20.59
N GLN A 77 12.66 -13.04 20.94
CA GLN A 77 13.44 -13.81 21.92
C GLN A 77 14.86 -14.07 21.41
N ALA A 78 15.01 -14.44 20.14
CA ALA A 78 16.32 -14.64 19.53
C ALA A 78 17.18 -13.36 19.57
N LEU A 79 16.56 -12.21 19.33
CA LEU A 79 17.20 -10.90 19.36
C LEU A 79 17.61 -10.45 20.78
N ASP A 80 16.96 -10.97 21.82
CA ASP A 80 17.18 -10.60 23.21
C ASP A 80 18.05 -11.63 23.99
N LEU A 81 18.52 -12.70 23.32
CA LEU A 81 19.29 -13.80 23.94
C LEU A 81 20.59 -13.34 24.60
N CYS A 82 21.24 -12.31 24.05
CA CYS A 82 22.51 -11.80 24.53
C CYS A 82 22.53 -10.27 24.59
N ALA A 83 22.14 -9.73 25.75
CA ALA A 83 22.10 -8.29 25.97
C ALA A 83 23.50 -7.62 25.97
N GLU A 84 24.55 -8.37 26.27
CA GLU A 84 25.93 -7.86 26.32
C GLU A 84 26.72 -8.08 25.02
N CYS A 85 26.18 -8.84 24.06
CA CYS A 85 26.87 -9.15 22.81
C CYS A 85 26.87 -7.93 21.87
N SER A 86 28.02 -7.66 21.24
CA SER A 86 28.11 -6.75 20.11
C SER A 86 27.98 -7.50 18.77
N VAL A 87 27.89 -6.77 17.65
CA VAL A 87 27.71 -7.39 16.33
C VAL A 87 28.90 -8.28 15.95
N GLU A 88 30.08 -8.00 16.50
CA GLU A 88 31.33 -8.74 16.29
C GLU A 88 31.35 -10.10 17.00
N ASP A 89 30.53 -10.28 18.04
CA ASP A 89 30.48 -11.53 18.81
C ASP A 89 29.75 -12.66 18.08
N TYR A 90 28.85 -12.32 17.15
CA TYR A 90 28.06 -13.28 16.41
C TYR A 90 28.86 -13.93 15.26
N SER A 91 28.60 -15.22 15.01
CA SER A 91 29.08 -15.88 13.80
C SER A 91 28.34 -15.39 12.55
N LEU A 92 28.86 -15.70 11.35
CA LEU A 92 28.20 -15.31 10.09
C LEU A 92 26.79 -15.89 9.99
N THR A 93 26.60 -17.14 10.42
CA THR A 93 25.30 -17.81 10.43
C THR A 93 24.32 -17.14 11.39
N SER A 94 24.80 -16.74 12.58
CA SER A 94 23.98 -16.00 13.55
C SER A 94 23.65 -14.59 13.06
N LEU A 95 24.57 -13.90 12.40
CA LEU A 95 24.28 -12.60 11.79
C LEU A 95 23.19 -12.71 10.71
N GLU A 96 23.24 -13.75 9.88
CA GLU A 96 22.21 -13.99 8.86
C GLU A 96 20.84 -14.27 9.51
N ALA A 97 20.80 -15.15 10.51
CA ALA A 97 19.58 -15.52 11.22
C ALA A 97 18.98 -14.34 12.01
N LEU A 98 19.81 -13.59 12.73
CA LEU A 98 19.40 -12.40 13.49
C LEU A 98 18.99 -11.25 12.57
N GLY A 99 19.67 -11.06 11.44
CA GLY A 99 19.27 -10.11 10.40
C GLY A 99 17.86 -10.42 9.90
N ARG A 100 17.58 -11.70 9.60
CA ARG A 100 16.24 -12.15 9.19
C ARG A 100 15.22 -11.94 10.30
N ALA A 101 15.55 -12.32 11.54
CA ALA A 101 14.68 -12.17 12.69
C ALA A 101 14.32 -10.70 12.96
N ALA A 102 15.32 -9.81 12.97
CA ALA A 102 15.12 -8.38 13.13
C ALA A 102 14.22 -7.80 12.04
N ARG A 103 14.44 -8.18 10.77
CA ARG A 103 13.60 -7.72 9.66
C ARG A 103 12.15 -8.14 9.84
N LEU A 104 11.91 -9.43 10.12
CA LEU A 104 10.57 -9.98 10.31
C LEU A 104 9.88 -9.48 11.59
N ALA A 105 10.65 -9.06 12.59
CA ALA A 105 10.14 -8.42 13.81
C ALA A 105 9.85 -6.92 13.64
N GLY A 106 10.21 -6.31 12.50
CA GLY A 106 10.08 -4.87 12.23
C GLY A 106 11.21 -4.01 12.82
N GLU A 107 12.27 -4.62 13.35
CA GLU A 107 13.44 -3.93 13.90
C GLU A 107 14.48 -3.66 12.79
N HIS A 108 14.07 -2.87 11.79
CA HIS A 108 14.81 -2.71 10.53
C HIS A 108 16.23 -2.12 10.71
N GLU A 109 16.46 -1.23 11.68
CA GLU A 109 17.79 -0.69 11.97
C GLU A 109 18.77 -1.79 12.45
N ARG A 110 18.29 -2.68 13.33
CA ARG A 110 19.09 -3.83 13.80
C ARG A 110 19.33 -4.81 12.66
N ALA A 111 18.31 -5.09 11.84
CA ALA A 111 18.44 -5.94 10.66
C ALA A 111 19.53 -5.42 9.72
N GLN A 112 19.52 -4.11 9.45
CA GLN A 112 20.52 -3.45 8.62
C GLN A 112 21.92 -3.61 9.24
N THR A 113 22.06 -3.42 10.55
CA THR A 113 23.33 -3.59 11.26
C THR A 113 23.89 -5.01 11.11
N PHE A 114 23.05 -6.04 11.31
CA PHE A 114 23.47 -7.44 11.16
C PHE A 114 23.87 -7.77 9.72
N TYR A 115 23.08 -7.34 8.72
CA TYR A 115 23.39 -7.60 7.31
C TYR A 115 24.59 -6.79 6.79
N GLN A 116 24.82 -5.57 7.27
CA GLN A 116 26.04 -4.81 6.98
C GLN A 116 27.28 -5.52 7.55
N ALA A 117 27.21 -5.99 8.80
CA ALA A 117 28.29 -6.77 9.40
C ALA A 117 28.54 -8.08 8.62
N LEU A 118 27.48 -8.76 8.18
CA LEU A 118 27.57 -9.98 7.38
C LEU A 118 28.25 -9.74 6.03
N THR A 119 27.77 -8.77 5.25
CA THR A 119 28.33 -8.43 3.92
C THR A 119 29.76 -7.88 4.00
N PHE A 120 30.13 -7.18 5.07
CA PHE A 120 31.49 -6.73 5.31
C PHE A 120 32.44 -7.88 5.62
N ARG A 121 32.01 -8.84 6.45
CA ARG A 121 32.84 -9.98 6.87
C ARG A 121 32.90 -11.09 5.82
N ASP A 122 31.83 -11.26 5.05
CA ASP A 122 31.73 -12.22 3.96
C ASP A 122 30.94 -11.64 2.79
N ALA A 123 31.66 -10.99 1.87
CA ALA A 123 31.05 -10.46 0.67
C ALA A 123 30.45 -11.56 -0.23
N ASN A 124 30.87 -12.83 -0.11
CA ASN A 124 30.32 -13.95 -0.89
C ASN A 124 29.02 -14.51 -0.30
N ASN A 125 28.48 -13.94 0.77
CA ASN A 125 27.19 -14.34 1.31
C ASN A 125 26.04 -13.64 0.56
N ALA A 126 25.35 -14.39 -0.31
CA ALA A 126 24.21 -13.90 -1.08
C ALA A 126 23.05 -13.40 -0.19
N GLN A 127 22.76 -14.11 0.91
CA GLN A 127 21.68 -13.75 1.84
C GLN A 127 21.98 -12.46 2.60
N GLY A 128 23.25 -12.15 2.85
CA GLY A 128 23.67 -10.88 3.41
C GLY A 128 23.29 -9.70 2.53
N TRP A 129 23.61 -9.77 1.24
CA TRP A 129 23.28 -8.72 0.27
C TRP A 129 21.78 -8.60 0.01
N LEU A 130 21.11 -9.74 -0.14
CA LEU A 130 19.66 -9.77 -0.35
C LEU A 130 18.90 -9.25 0.87
N GLY A 131 19.27 -9.70 2.07
CA GLY A 131 18.70 -9.24 3.33
C GLY A 131 18.90 -7.74 3.56
N LEU A 132 20.10 -7.22 3.25
CA LEU A 132 20.39 -5.79 3.29
C LEU A 132 19.50 -5.01 2.31
N ALA A 133 19.35 -5.50 1.08
CA ALA A 133 18.48 -4.86 0.08
C ALA A 133 17.02 -4.81 0.55
N LEU A 134 16.46 -5.93 0.97
CA LEU A 134 15.06 -6.01 1.45
C LEU A 134 14.82 -5.11 2.67
N THR A 135 15.76 -5.08 3.61
CA THR A 135 15.69 -4.20 4.78
C THR A 135 15.72 -2.73 4.38
N ASN A 136 16.57 -2.35 3.42
CA ASN A 136 16.61 -0.98 2.92
C ASN A 136 15.32 -0.60 2.17
N ILE A 137 14.70 -1.53 1.43
CA ILE A 137 13.40 -1.30 0.78
C ILE A 137 12.32 -0.99 1.83
N GLU A 138 12.29 -1.75 2.92
CA GLU A 138 11.29 -1.57 4.00
C GLU A 138 11.49 -0.28 4.81
N GLN A 139 12.70 0.28 4.80
CA GLN A 139 13.02 1.59 5.39
C GLN A 139 12.89 2.76 4.40
N ASP A 140 12.39 2.50 3.20
CA ASP A 140 12.31 3.49 2.10
C ASP A 140 13.67 4.04 1.63
N TYR A 141 14.77 3.35 1.92
CA TYR A 141 16.13 3.67 1.48
C TYR A 141 16.41 3.07 0.10
N TYR A 142 15.64 3.48 -0.91
CA TYR A 142 15.65 2.87 -2.25
C TYR A 142 17.00 2.94 -2.97
N GLU A 143 17.79 4.00 -2.78
CA GLU A 143 19.13 4.10 -3.37
C GLU A 143 20.08 3.05 -2.76
N SER A 144 20.07 2.89 -1.44
CA SER A 144 20.87 1.89 -0.73
C SER A 144 20.42 0.47 -1.07
N ALA A 145 19.11 0.24 -1.23
CA ALA A 145 18.58 -1.03 -1.71
C ALA A 145 19.07 -1.36 -3.12
N ASN A 146 19.00 -0.38 -4.04
CA ASN A 146 19.47 -0.54 -5.41
C ASN A 146 20.98 -0.84 -5.45
N TRP A 147 21.77 -0.18 -4.62
CA TRP A 147 23.20 -0.47 -4.48
C TRP A 147 23.47 -1.90 -4.01
N ALA A 148 22.77 -2.36 -2.96
CA ALA A 148 22.91 -3.74 -2.48
C ALA A 148 22.50 -4.79 -3.53
N LEU A 149 21.42 -4.54 -4.29
CA LEU A 149 21.01 -5.43 -5.39
C LEU A 149 21.97 -5.42 -6.58
N ALA A 150 22.65 -4.30 -6.84
CA ALA A 150 23.69 -4.25 -7.85
C ALA A 150 24.91 -5.09 -7.43
N ARG A 151 25.32 -5.01 -6.15
CA ARG A 151 26.39 -5.86 -5.60
C ARG A 151 26.03 -7.34 -5.65
N TYR A 152 24.79 -7.68 -5.31
CA TYR A 152 24.29 -9.03 -5.44
C TYR A 152 24.40 -9.52 -6.90
N GLU A 153 23.93 -8.72 -7.88
CA GLU A 153 23.95 -9.08 -9.30
C GLU A 153 25.37 -9.28 -9.82
N GLU A 154 26.31 -8.39 -9.47
CA GLU A 154 27.71 -8.46 -9.88
C GLU A 154 28.37 -9.77 -9.45
N GLN A 155 27.98 -10.29 -8.28
CA GLN A 155 28.65 -11.40 -7.62
C GLN A 155 27.97 -12.75 -7.84
N PHE A 156 26.64 -12.78 -7.86
CA PHE A 156 25.84 -14.01 -7.93
C PHE A 156 25.00 -14.09 -9.22
N GLY A 157 24.95 -13.02 -10.01
CA GLY A 157 24.08 -12.91 -11.17
C GLY A 157 22.62 -12.64 -10.80
N ARG A 158 21.74 -12.71 -11.81
CA ARG A 158 20.31 -12.47 -11.68
C ARG A 158 19.57 -13.76 -11.32
N THR A 159 19.62 -14.13 -10.04
CA THR A 159 18.85 -15.25 -9.49
C THR A 159 17.37 -14.88 -9.37
N ASP A 160 16.51 -15.86 -9.10
CA ASP A 160 15.08 -15.61 -8.90
C ASP A 160 14.83 -14.67 -7.70
N ASP A 161 15.51 -14.88 -6.57
CA ASP A 161 15.49 -13.97 -5.41
C ASP A 161 15.85 -12.52 -5.77
N TRP A 162 16.78 -12.32 -6.71
CA TRP A 162 17.16 -11.00 -7.17
C TRP A 162 16.02 -10.34 -7.96
N TYR A 163 15.37 -11.09 -8.85
CA TYR A 163 14.22 -10.59 -9.60
C TYR A 163 13.05 -10.23 -8.66
N GLU A 164 12.78 -11.09 -7.67
CA GLU A 164 11.75 -10.84 -6.65
C GLU A 164 12.05 -9.57 -5.84
N ALA A 165 13.29 -9.39 -5.38
CA ALA A 165 13.69 -8.17 -4.66
C ALA A 165 13.65 -6.92 -5.56
N ARG A 166 13.97 -7.03 -6.85
CA ARG A 166 13.83 -5.94 -7.83
C ARG A 166 12.38 -5.55 -8.06
N ALA A 167 11.48 -6.51 -8.20
CA ALA A 167 10.05 -6.26 -8.31
C ALA A 167 9.50 -5.61 -7.03
N TYR A 168 9.95 -6.07 -5.85
CA TYR A 168 9.56 -5.49 -4.57
C TYR A 168 10.05 -4.03 -4.42
N LEU A 169 11.30 -3.75 -4.81
CA LEU A 169 11.85 -2.38 -4.85
C LEU A 169 11.03 -1.47 -5.77
N ALA A 170 10.72 -1.93 -6.97
CA ALA A 170 9.96 -1.14 -7.94
C ALA A 170 8.53 -0.83 -7.44
N ALA A 171 7.88 -1.81 -6.80
CA ALA A 171 6.55 -1.63 -6.21
C ALA A 171 6.56 -0.64 -5.04
N ARG A 172 7.62 -0.64 -4.22
CA ARG A 172 7.76 0.26 -3.07
C ARG A 172 8.18 1.67 -3.46
N SER A 173 8.99 1.81 -4.50
CA SER A 173 9.48 3.11 -4.98
C SER A 173 8.51 3.86 -5.91
N ASP A 174 7.25 3.40 -6.02
CA ASP A 174 6.21 3.96 -6.90
C ASP A 174 6.70 4.14 -8.36
N ASN A 175 7.44 3.14 -8.87
CA ASN A 175 7.94 3.11 -10.24
C ASN A 175 7.17 2.05 -11.04
N PRO A 176 5.96 2.37 -11.54
CA PRO A 176 5.09 1.39 -12.17
C PRO A 176 5.66 0.78 -13.45
N ILE A 177 6.53 1.50 -14.16
CA ILE A 177 7.18 0.98 -15.37
C ILE A 177 8.23 -0.08 -15.01
N ALA A 178 9.06 0.19 -14.00
CA ALA A 178 10.03 -0.79 -13.52
C ALA A 178 9.33 -2.00 -12.89
N GLU A 179 8.23 -1.79 -12.17
CA GLU A 179 7.46 -2.88 -11.56
C GLU A 179 6.83 -3.76 -12.63
N LEU A 180 6.23 -3.15 -13.66
CA LEU A 180 5.65 -3.88 -14.79
C LEU A 180 6.69 -4.80 -15.45
N GLN A 181 7.87 -4.25 -15.77
CA GLN A 181 8.96 -5.01 -16.41
C GLN A 181 9.46 -6.15 -15.52
N ALA A 182 9.69 -5.89 -14.24
CA ALA A 182 10.19 -6.88 -13.31
C ALA A 182 9.20 -8.05 -13.11
N ARG A 183 7.91 -7.74 -12.94
CA ARG A 183 6.86 -8.75 -12.74
C ARG A 183 6.58 -9.58 -13.99
N GLN A 184 6.59 -8.97 -15.18
CA GLN A 184 6.47 -9.72 -16.44
C GLN A 184 7.56 -10.77 -16.56
N LEU A 185 8.81 -10.38 -16.31
CA LEU A 185 9.94 -11.30 -16.35
C LEU A 185 9.87 -12.39 -15.28
N LEU A 186 9.41 -12.04 -14.07
CA LEU A 186 9.18 -13.03 -13.01
C LEU A 186 8.15 -14.08 -13.41
N ILE A 187 7.04 -13.66 -14.02
CA ILE A 187 5.98 -14.58 -14.46
C ILE A 187 6.47 -15.48 -15.61
N GLU A 188 7.27 -14.94 -16.55
CA GLU A 188 7.89 -15.74 -17.61
C GLU A 188 8.79 -16.85 -17.05
N ARG A 189 9.52 -16.55 -15.96
CA ARG A 189 10.42 -17.50 -15.28
C ARG A 189 9.67 -18.45 -14.36
N GLN A 190 8.65 -17.94 -13.67
CA GLN A 190 7.86 -18.64 -12.65
C GLN A 190 6.37 -18.58 -13.02
N PRO A 191 5.93 -19.28 -14.09
CA PRO A 191 4.56 -19.17 -14.61
C PRO A 191 3.47 -19.74 -13.70
N ARG A 192 3.86 -20.33 -12.56
CA ARG A 192 2.95 -20.84 -11.52
C ARG A 192 2.97 -20.00 -10.25
N ASN A 193 3.74 -18.91 -10.21
CA ASN A 193 3.75 -18.01 -9.08
C ASN A 193 2.51 -17.12 -9.13
N GLU A 194 1.43 -17.60 -8.50
CA GLU A 194 0.15 -16.89 -8.44
C GLU A 194 0.27 -15.51 -7.78
N GLN A 195 1.20 -15.34 -6.84
CA GLN A 195 1.40 -14.05 -6.16
C GLN A 195 1.88 -12.98 -7.15
N GLU A 196 2.85 -13.31 -8.01
CA GLU A 196 3.36 -12.40 -9.04
C GLU A 196 2.34 -12.12 -10.13
N ILE A 197 1.58 -13.15 -10.56
CA ILE A 197 0.46 -12.99 -11.50
C ILE A 197 -0.59 -12.02 -10.95
N GLN A 198 -1.01 -12.21 -9.70
CA GLN A 198 -1.98 -11.33 -9.05
C GLN A 198 -1.43 -9.93 -8.83
N ALA A 199 -0.13 -9.79 -8.52
CA ALA A 199 0.49 -8.47 -8.36
C ALA A 199 0.56 -7.71 -9.69
N LEU A 200 0.95 -8.38 -10.79
CA LEU A 200 0.90 -7.79 -12.12
C LEU A 200 -0.53 -7.41 -12.54
N TYR A 201 -1.52 -8.23 -12.18
CA TYR A 201 -2.94 -7.91 -12.38
C TYR A 201 -3.34 -6.63 -11.63
N ARG A 202 -3.00 -6.50 -10.34
CA ARG A 202 -3.30 -5.29 -9.55
C ARG A 202 -2.63 -4.06 -10.16
N LEU A 203 -1.37 -4.17 -10.58
CA LEU A 203 -0.66 -3.11 -11.27
C LEU A 203 -1.37 -2.70 -12.57
N ALA A 204 -1.80 -3.67 -13.39
CA ALA A 204 -2.55 -3.40 -14.62
C ALA A 204 -3.87 -2.66 -14.33
N VAL A 205 -4.60 -3.03 -13.28
CA VAL A 205 -5.82 -2.33 -12.85
C VAL A 205 -5.52 -0.90 -12.41
N THR A 206 -4.48 -0.68 -11.60
CA THR A 206 -4.05 0.66 -11.16
C THR A 206 -3.68 1.56 -12.34
N LEU A 207 -3.04 1.00 -13.37
CA LEU A 207 -2.67 1.70 -14.60
C LEU A 207 -3.83 1.87 -15.59
N GLY A 208 -5.04 1.40 -15.26
CA GLY A 208 -6.19 1.43 -16.18
C GLY A 208 -6.04 0.50 -17.40
N ALA A 209 -5.06 -0.42 -17.37
CA ALA A 209 -4.75 -1.35 -18.45
C ALA A 209 -5.68 -2.58 -18.43
N ARG A 210 -6.99 -2.35 -18.56
CA ARG A 210 -8.03 -3.40 -18.49
C ARG A 210 -7.72 -4.61 -19.38
N SER A 211 -7.41 -4.38 -20.66
CA SER A 211 -7.17 -5.49 -21.60
C SER A 211 -5.96 -6.34 -21.21
N ALA A 212 -5.00 -5.79 -20.47
CA ALA A 212 -3.91 -6.57 -19.90
C ALA A 212 -4.40 -7.39 -18.70
N ALA A 213 -5.18 -6.79 -17.80
CA ALA A 213 -5.78 -7.48 -16.66
C ALA A 213 -6.70 -8.65 -17.09
N GLU A 214 -7.52 -8.46 -18.12
CA GLU A 214 -8.37 -9.51 -18.69
C GLU A 214 -7.56 -10.66 -19.29
N ARG A 215 -6.48 -10.35 -20.02
CA ARG A 215 -5.58 -11.39 -20.56
C ARG A 215 -4.93 -12.21 -19.45
N LEU A 216 -4.47 -11.58 -18.37
CA LEU A 216 -3.92 -12.30 -17.21
C LEU A 216 -4.96 -13.27 -16.61
N MET A 217 -6.22 -12.86 -16.47
CA MET A 217 -7.29 -13.74 -15.99
C MET A 217 -7.63 -14.89 -16.94
N GLN A 218 -7.41 -14.71 -18.25
CA GLN A 218 -7.62 -15.75 -19.26
C GLN A 218 -6.45 -16.74 -19.33
N GLU A 219 -5.22 -16.23 -19.28
CA GLU A 219 -3.99 -17.02 -19.35
C GLU A 219 -3.74 -17.81 -18.05
N TYR A 220 -4.09 -17.24 -16.90
CA TYR A 220 -3.85 -17.83 -15.57
C TYR A 220 -5.15 -17.99 -14.78
N PRO A 221 -6.13 -18.79 -15.26
CA PRO A 221 -7.47 -18.85 -14.67
C PRO A 221 -7.49 -19.36 -13.22
N ASN A 222 -6.50 -20.16 -12.83
CA ASN A 222 -6.40 -20.72 -11.47
C ASN A 222 -5.93 -19.68 -10.43
N ALA A 223 -5.23 -18.62 -10.87
CA ALA A 223 -4.76 -17.56 -9.99
C ALA A 223 -5.89 -16.59 -9.57
N PHE A 224 -7.09 -16.73 -10.14
CA PHE A 224 -8.20 -15.79 -9.94
C PHE A 224 -9.52 -16.50 -9.66
N THR A 225 -10.25 -15.95 -8.71
CA THR A 225 -11.59 -16.39 -8.32
C THR A 225 -12.67 -15.68 -9.14
N ALA A 226 -13.93 -16.14 -9.00
CA ALA A 226 -15.08 -15.41 -9.53
C ALA A 226 -15.22 -14.01 -8.91
N SER A 227 -14.80 -13.85 -7.64
CA SER A 227 -14.81 -12.55 -6.95
C SER A 227 -13.84 -11.57 -7.62
N ASP A 228 -12.63 -12.01 -7.96
CA ASP A 228 -11.64 -11.17 -8.65
C ASP A 228 -12.16 -10.62 -9.98
N ARG A 229 -12.90 -11.46 -10.72
CA ARG A 229 -13.54 -11.07 -11.98
C ARG A 229 -14.63 -10.00 -11.79
N LEU A 230 -15.37 -10.07 -10.67
CA LEU A 230 -16.36 -9.05 -10.32
C LEU A 230 -15.68 -7.72 -9.95
N TRP A 231 -14.57 -7.79 -9.21
CA TRP A 231 -13.76 -6.60 -8.91
C TRP A 231 -13.22 -5.95 -10.18
N LEU A 232 -12.69 -6.73 -11.14
CA LEU A 232 -12.24 -6.17 -12.43
C LEU A 232 -13.38 -5.44 -13.15
N ARG A 233 -14.57 -6.03 -13.19
CA ARG A 233 -15.75 -5.42 -13.81
C ARG A 233 -16.15 -4.11 -13.12
N TYR A 234 -16.10 -4.08 -11.79
CA TYR A 234 -16.34 -2.86 -11.02
C TYR A 234 -15.32 -1.76 -11.33
N TYR A 235 -14.02 -2.07 -11.33
CA TYR A 235 -12.97 -1.08 -11.64
C TYR A 235 -13.07 -0.56 -13.07
N ASP A 236 -13.48 -1.40 -14.00
CA ASP A 236 -13.77 -1.00 -15.36
C ASP A 236 -14.97 -0.04 -15.44
N ALA A 237 -16.04 -0.30 -14.68
CA ALA A 237 -17.16 0.64 -14.58
C ALA A 237 -16.71 2.01 -14.05
N VAL A 238 -15.93 2.03 -12.96
CA VAL A 238 -15.37 3.27 -12.39
C VAL A 238 -14.45 4.00 -13.38
N SER A 239 -13.62 3.26 -14.13
CA SER A 239 -12.76 3.85 -15.17
C SER A 239 -13.58 4.49 -16.29
N LYS A 240 -14.66 3.84 -16.73
CA LYS A 240 -15.60 4.42 -17.72
C LYS A 240 -16.27 5.69 -17.20
N MET A 241 -16.62 5.76 -15.92
CA MET A 241 -17.18 6.97 -15.30
C MET A 241 -16.21 8.15 -15.38
N ARG A 242 -14.96 7.94 -14.96
CA ARG A 242 -13.92 8.98 -15.00
C ARG A 242 -13.64 9.46 -16.42
N LEU A 243 -13.58 8.54 -17.38
CA LEU A 243 -13.40 8.88 -18.79
C LEU A 243 -14.63 9.61 -19.35
N ALA A 244 -15.84 9.23 -18.96
CA ALA A 244 -17.06 9.92 -19.40
C ALA A 244 -17.05 11.39 -19.00
N GLU A 245 -16.62 11.68 -17.77
CA GLU A 245 -16.49 13.04 -17.24
C GLU A 245 -15.43 13.85 -18.00
N SER A 246 -14.25 13.28 -18.27
CA SER A 246 -13.17 13.99 -18.98
C SER A 246 -13.39 14.17 -20.49
N THR A 247 -14.23 13.33 -21.10
CA THR A 247 -14.50 13.33 -22.56
C THR A 247 -15.89 13.82 -22.93
N ASN A 248 -16.74 14.11 -21.94
CA ASN A 248 -18.16 14.44 -22.10
C ASN A 248 -18.95 13.38 -22.90
N GLU A 249 -18.59 12.11 -22.78
CA GLU A 249 -19.23 11.01 -23.52
C GLU A 249 -20.30 10.29 -22.69
N VAL A 250 -21.56 10.70 -22.83
CA VAL A 250 -22.73 10.12 -22.12
C VAL A 250 -22.84 8.60 -22.29
N ALA A 251 -22.48 8.07 -23.47
CA ALA A 251 -22.51 6.63 -23.73
C ALA A 251 -21.63 5.82 -22.75
N ARG A 252 -20.54 6.41 -22.25
CA ARG A 252 -19.66 5.77 -21.26
C ARG A 252 -20.31 5.69 -19.88
N HIS A 253 -21.09 6.70 -19.47
CA HIS A 253 -21.89 6.60 -18.24
C HIS A 253 -22.93 5.49 -18.33
N SER A 254 -23.63 5.36 -19.47
CA SER A 254 -24.59 4.26 -19.66
C SER A 254 -23.94 2.87 -19.62
N ALA A 255 -22.74 2.72 -20.19
CA ALA A 255 -21.97 1.49 -20.11
C ALA A 255 -21.51 1.20 -18.66
N ALA A 256 -21.04 2.22 -17.93
CA ALA A 256 -20.68 2.08 -16.53
C ALA A 256 -21.86 1.62 -15.68
N LEU A 257 -23.05 2.21 -15.88
CA LEU A 257 -24.26 1.81 -15.15
C LEU A 257 -24.60 0.33 -15.37
N THR A 258 -24.52 -0.12 -16.62
CA THR A 258 -24.77 -1.53 -16.98
C THR A 258 -23.83 -2.48 -16.25
N ASP A 259 -22.56 -2.10 -16.11
CA ASP A 259 -21.58 -2.92 -15.40
C ASP A 259 -21.77 -2.91 -13.88
N LEU A 260 -22.10 -1.76 -13.30
CA LEU A 260 -22.45 -1.66 -11.87
C LEU A 260 -23.67 -2.52 -11.55
N ASP A 261 -24.73 -2.44 -12.37
CA ASP A 261 -25.95 -3.25 -12.19
C ASP A 261 -25.65 -4.75 -12.20
N ALA A 262 -24.76 -5.19 -13.09
CA ALA A 262 -24.38 -6.58 -13.15
C ALA A 262 -23.48 -7.03 -11.98
N VAL A 263 -22.64 -6.15 -11.44
CA VAL A 263 -21.90 -6.41 -10.19
C VAL A 263 -22.88 -6.55 -9.01
N ILE A 264 -23.85 -5.64 -8.90
CA ILE A 264 -24.87 -5.63 -7.83
C ILE A 264 -25.77 -6.87 -7.90
N ALA A 265 -26.14 -7.31 -9.10
CA ALA A 265 -27.00 -8.48 -9.31
C ALA A 265 -26.27 -9.83 -9.15
N SER A 266 -24.94 -9.82 -8.95
CA SER A 266 -24.16 -11.05 -8.84
C SER A 266 -24.41 -11.75 -7.50
N PRO A 267 -24.81 -13.04 -7.50
CA PRO A 267 -25.24 -13.76 -6.29
C PRO A 267 -24.13 -13.97 -5.25
N ASN A 268 -22.87 -13.96 -5.69
CA ASN A 268 -21.70 -14.21 -4.84
C ASN A 268 -20.82 -12.96 -4.68
N ALA A 269 -21.33 -11.77 -4.99
CA ALA A 269 -20.58 -10.54 -4.77
C ALA A 269 -20.41 -10.28 -3.27
N ASP A 270 -19.19 -9.90 -2.87
CA ASP A 270 -18.90 -9.45 -1.51
C ASP A 270 -19.82 -8.25 -1.13
N PRO A 271 -20.42 -8.23 0.07
CA PRO A 271 -21.29 -7.13 0.50
C PRO A 271 -20.64 -5.75 0.42
N GLY A 272 -19.33 -5.65 0.69
CA GLY A 272 -18.58 -4.41 0.57
C GLY A 272 -18.42 -3.96 -0.89
N LEU A 273 -18.21 -4.89 -1.82
CA LEU A 273 -18.23 -4.60 -3.26
C LEU A 273 -19.61 -4.11 -3.72
N ILE A 274 -20.69 -4.78 -3.29
CA ILE A 274 -22.06 -4.35 -3.61
C ILE A 274 -22.33 -2.94 -3.09
N GLN A 275 -21.93 -2.64 -1.85
CA GLN A 275 -22.08 -1.32 -1.27
C GLN A 275 -21.36 -0.24 -2.10
N ARG A 276 -20.10 -0.49 -2.51
CA ARG A 276 -19.35 0.43 -3.37
C ARG A 276 -20.02 0.63 -4.72
N ALA A 277 -20.46 -0.46 -5.36
CA ALA A 277 -21.16 -0.38 -6.64
C ALA A 277 -22.48 0.40 -6.55
N LEU A 278 -23.22 0.26 -5.43
CA LEU A 278 -24.44 1.05 -5.18
C LEU A 278 -24.15 2.54 -5.00
N TYR A 279 -23.06 2.90 -4.30
CA TYR A 279 -22.63 4.29 -4.17
C TYR A 279 -22.27 4.89 -5.53
N ASP A 280 -21.46 4.20 -6.33
CA ASP A 280 -21.08 4.68 -7.66
C ASP A 280 -22.26 4.71 -8.63
N LYS A 281 -23.25 3.83 -8.43
CA LYS A 281 -24.51 3.87 -9.18
C LYS A 281 -25.29 5.17 -8.95
N VAL A 282 -25.33 5.70 -7.72
CA VAL A 282 -25.94 7.03 -7.46
C VAL A 282 -25.27 8.10 -8.32
N VAL A 283 -23.93 8.09 -8.37
CA VAL A 283 -23.13 9.06 -9.15
C VAL A 283 -23.47 8.96 -10.64
N VAL A 284 -23.49 7.74 -11.19
CA VAL A 284 -23.82 7.55 -12.61
C VAL A 284 -25.25 7.93 -12.95
N LEU A 285 -26.21 7.65 -12.06
CA LEU A 285 -27.60 8.04 -12.27
C LEU A 285 -27.75 9.57 -12.30
N ALA A 286 -27.06 10.29 -11.40
CA ALA A 286 -27.05 11.75 -11.39
C ALA A 286 -26.44 12.31 -12.69
N ALA A 287 -25.30 11.77 -13.13
CA ALA A 287 -24.64 12.18 -14.38
C ALA A 287 -25.50 11.90 -15.64
N LEU A 288 -26.28 10.82 -15.62
CA LEU A 288 -27.25 10.48 -16.69
C LEU A 288 -28.57 11.25 -16.59
N ARG A 289 -28.69 12.18 -15.63
CA ARG A 289 -29.92 12.94 -15.34
C ARG A 289 -31.13 12.08 -14.97
N ARG A 290 -30.88 10.90 -14.41
CA ARG A 290 -31.90 10.02 -13.83
C ARG A 290 -32.10 10.39 -12.36
N PHE A 291 -32.48 11.65 -12.14
CA PHE A 291 -32.39 12.30 -10.84
C PHE A 291 -33.31 11.67 -9.79
N GLU A 292 -34.53 11.28 -10.17
CA GLU A 292 -35.47 10.60 -9.28
C GLU A 292 -34.88 9.28 -8.75
N GLU A 293 -34.24 8.50 -9.63
CA GLU A 293 -33.61 7.23 -9.26
C GLU A 293 -32.37 7.43 -8.40
N ALA A 294 -31.55 8.45 -8.72
CA ALA A 294 -30.38 8.80 -7.93
C ALA A 294 -30.75 9.18 -6.50
N GLU A 295 -31.75 10.05 -6.31
CA GLU A 295 -32.20 10.50 -4.98
C GLU A 295 -32.87 9.36 -4.20
N ALA A 296 -33.70 8.55 -4.86
CA ALA A 296 -34.34 7.40 -4.22
C ALA A 296 -33.30 6.39 -3.72
N LEU A 297 -32.30 6.08 -4.55
CA LEU A 297 -31.21 5.18 -4.16
C LEU A 297 -30.36 5.78 -3.04
N ALA A 298 -29.97 7.05 -3.14
CA ALA A 298 -29.17 7.71 -2.09
C ALA A 298 -29.89 7.67 -0.73
N THR A 299 -31.19 7.99 -0.69
CA THR A 299 -32.02 7.92 0.51
C THR A 299 -32.09 6.51 1.08
N GLN A 300 -32.27 5.50 0.22
CA GLN A 300 -32.27 4.10 0.64
C GLN A 300 -30.93 3.69 1.27
N LEU A 301 -29.82 4.10 0.67
CA LEU A 301 -28.48 3.75 1.15
C LEU A 301 -28.17 4.41 2.49
N GLU A 302 -28.56 5.68 2.68
CA GLU A 302 -28.40 6.39 3.94
C GLU A 302 -29.19 5.70 5.06
N ALA A 303 -30.45 5.33 4.79
CA ALA A 303 -31.28 4.58 5.75
C ALA A 303 -30.72 3.18 6.06
N ARG A 304 -30.20 2.48 5.04
CA ARG A 304 -29.69 1.11 5.18
C ARG A 304 -28.40 1.04 6.01
N TYR A 305 -27.49 1.99 5.84
CA TYR A 305 -26.18 1.95 6.48
C TYR A 305 -26.07 2.82 7.74
N GLY A 306 -27.14 3.56 8.10
CA GLY A 306 -27.26 4.21 9.40
C GLY A 306 -26.23 5.31 9.67
N GLY A 307 -25.67 5.90 8.61
CA GLY A 307 -24.64 6.92 8.68
C GLY A 307 -24.60 7.79 7.42
N PRO A 308 -23.91 8.94 7.47
CA PRO A 308 -23.83 9.85 6.33
C PRO A 308 -23.16 9.14 5.14
N LEU A 309 -23.71 9.35 3.96
CA LEU A 309 -23.11 8.84 2.72
C LEU A 309 -21.69 9.43 2.52
N PRO A 310 -20.80 8.72 1.82
CA PRO A 310 -19.51 9.29 1.43
C PRO A 310 -19.68 10.62 0.68
N ASN A 311 -18.76 11.57 0.89
CA ASN A 311 -18.89 12.94 0.37
C ASN A 311 -19.17 13.00 -1.14
N TYR A 312 -18.53 12.15 -1.94
CA TYR A 312 -18.73 12.11 -3.39
C TYR A 312 -20.15 11.64 -3.77
N VAL A 313 -20.78 10.77 -2.97
CA VAL A 313 -22.16 10.32 -3.16
C VAL A 313 -23.13 11.41 -2.72
N ARG A 314 -22.82 12.11 -1.62
CA ARG A 314 -23.61 13.27 -1.17
C ARG A 314 -23.63 14.38 -2.22
N GLU A 315 -22.50 14.61 -2.88
CA GLU A 315 -22.38 15.57 -3.97
C GLU A 315 -23.28 15.18 -5.16
N ALA A 316 -23.19 13.94 -5.63
CA ALA A 316 -24.09 13.45 -6.67
C ALA A 316 -25.58 13.49 -6.28
N ARG A 317 -25.89 13.26 -5.00
CA ARG A 317 -27.25 13.44 -4.46
C ARG A 317 -27.71 14.90 -4.54
N ALA A 318 -26.84 15.85 -4.16
CA ALA A 318 -27.14 17.27 -4.25
C ALA A 318 -27.37 17.71 -5.72
N ASP A 319 -26.56 17.20 -6.65
CA ASP A 319 -26.76 17.42 -8.09
C ASP A 319 -28.14 16.91 -8.55
N ALA A 320 -28.54 15.72 -8.07
CA ALA A 320 -29.86 15.17 -8.37
C ALA A 320 -31.00 16.00 -7.76
N LEU A 321 -30.87 16.45 -6.51
CA LEU A 321 -31.86 17.34 -5.87
C LEU A 321 -32.00 18.67 -6.62
N SER A 322 -30.88 19.24 -7.06
CA SER A 322 -30.89 20.45 -7.90
C SER A 322 -31.62 20.19 -9.21
N GLY A 323 -31.33 19.07 -9.88
CA GLY A 323 -32.00 18.65 -11.13
C GLY A 323 -33.50 18.40 -10.98
N LEU A 324 -33.96 18.00 -9.80
CA LEU A 324 -35.38 17.84 -9.44
C LEU A 324 -36.07 19.16 -9.07
N GLY A 325 -35.37 20.29 -9.10
CA GLY A 325 -35.92 21.58 -8.67
C GLY A 325 -36.13 21.67 -7.15
N ARG A 326 -35.29 20.99 -6.36
CA ARG A 326 -35.24 21.07 -4.88
C ARG A 326 -33.96 21.80 -4.41
N PRO A 327 -33.74 23.06 -4.82
CA PRO A 327 -32.48 23.76 -4.61
C PRO A 327 -32.18 24.08 -3.14
N ASP A 328 -33.21 24.23 -2.29
CA ASP A 328 -33.04 24.46 -0.86
C ASP A 328 -32.33 23.28 -0.17
N GLU A 329 -32.68 22.05 -0.55
CA GLU A 329 -32.07 20.83 0.01
C GLU A 329 -30.68 20.57 -0.59
N ALA A 330 -30.52 20.80 -1.90
CA ALA A 330 -29.22 20.69 -2.57
C ALA A 330 -28.18 21.65 -1.95
N ARG A 331 -28.58 22.90 -1.71
CA ARG A 331 -27.79 23.93 -1.01
C ARG A 331 -27.24 23.44 0.32
N GLU A 332 -28.10 22.86 1.17
CA GLU A 332 -27.69 22.43 2.51
C GLU A 332 -26.59 21.38 2.45
N ILE A 333 -26.69 20.46 1.48
CA ILE A 333 -25.66 19.45 1.25
C ILE A 333 -24.36 20.08 0.74
N TYR A 334 -24.41 20.94 -0.28
CA TYR A 334 -23.21 21.61 -0.79
C TYR A 334 -22.52 22.46 0.27
N ALA A 335 -23.27 23.25 1.05
CA ALA A 335 -22.74 24.07 2.13
C ALA A 335 -22.04 23.20 3.20
N SER A 336 -22.67 22.08 3.58
CA SER A 336 -22.07 21.09 4.48
C SER A 336 -20.77 20.49 3.92
N LEU A 337 -20.75 20.12 2.63
CA LEU A 337 -19.56 19.56 1.98
C LEU A 337 -18.41 20.56 1.96
N ILE A 338 -18.68 21.83 1.66
CA ILE A 338 -17.69 22.91 1.66
C ILE A 338 -17.14 23.15 3.06
N ALA A 339 -18.02 23.22 4.07
CA ALA A 339 -17.60 23.39 5.46
C ALA A 339 -16.71 22.24 5.95
N SER A 340 -17.01 21.00 5.54
CA SER A 340 -16.23 19.82 5.93
C SER A 340 -14.86 19.72 5.23
N ASN A 341 -14.72 20.28 4.03
CA ASN A 341 -13.48 20.24 3.28
C ASN A 341 -13.31 21.48 2.37
N PRO A 342 -12.85 22.62 2.94
CA PRO A 342 -12.76 23.89 2.22
C PRO A 342 -11.73 23.91 1.07
N SER A 343 -10.77 22.99 1.03
CA SER A 343 -9.80 22.89 -0.06
C SER A 343 -10.42 22.26 -1.32
N LEU A 344 -11.27 21.24 -1.16
CA LEU A 344 -12.02 20.62 -2.27
C LEU A 344 -13.16 21.49 -2.78
N ALA A 345 -13.58 22.50 -2.02
CA ALA A 345 -14.61 23.45 -2.46
C ALA A 345 -14.20 24.24 -3.72
N ARG A 346 -12.88 24.34 -3.96
CA ARG A 346 -12.25 25.13 -5.02
C ARG A 346 -11.38 24.24 -5.91
N ASP A 347 -11.80 23.00 -6.12
CA ASP A 347 -11.18 22.13 -7.11
C ASP A 347 -11.29 22.80 -8.49
N PHE A 348 -10.23 22.74 -9.28
CA PHE A 348 -10.17 23.43 -10.57
C PHE A 348 -11.13 22.81 -11.60
N ASN A 349 -11.29 21.48 -11.57
CA ASN A 349 -12.10 20.76 -12.55
C ASN A 349 -13.58 20.72 -12.11
N ASN A 350 -13.83 20.63 -10.81
CA ASN A 350 -15.19 20.55 -10.27
C ASN A 350 -15.34 21.36 -8.96
N PRO A 351 -15.42 22.70 -9.04
CA PRO A 351 -15.53 23.54 -7.85
C PRO A 351 -16.92 23.43 -7.22
N ARG A 352 -17.01 22.99 -5.97
CA ARG A 352 -18.30 22.91 -5.24
C ARG A 352 -18.93 24.27 -4.99
N TYR A 353 -18.13 25.35 -4.94
CA TYR A 353 -18.67 26.71 -4.85
C TYR A 353 -19.56 27.05 -6.05
N GLU A 354 -19.23 26.56 -7.25
CA GLU A 354 -20.08 26.76 -8.43
C GLU A 354 -21.46 26.13 -8.21
N SER A 355 -21.52 24.86 -7.79
CA SER A 355 -22.79 24.17 -7.52
C SER A 355 -23.60 24.86 -6.42
N LEU A 356 -22.94 25.34 -5.35
CA LEU A 356 -23.61 26.09 -4.29
C LEU A 356 -24.20 27.42 -4.79
N ILE A 357 -23.46 28.17 -5.61
CA ILE A 357 -23.93 29.44 -6.19
C ILE A 357 -25.16 29.21 -7.06
N TYR A 358 -25.15 28.18 -7.92
CA TYR A 358 -26.32 27.83 -8.72
C TYR A 358 -27.51 27.38 -7.86
N ALA A 359 -27.28 26.58 -6.81
CA ALA A 359 -28.35 26.20 -5.89
C ALA A 359 -28.99 27.43 -5.20
N TYR A 360 -28.19 28.42 -4.79
CA TYR A 360 -28.73 29.69 -4.27
C TYR A 360 -29.52 30.46 -5.33
N ALA A 361 -29.02 30.54 -6.55
CA ALA A 361 -29.68 31.22 -7.66
C ALA A 361 -31.04 30.58 -8.01
N ASP A 362 -31.08 29.25 -8.08
CA ASP A 362 -32.30 28.47 -8.36
C ASP A 362 -33.32 28.60 -7.23
N ALA A 363 -32.85 28.72 -5.99
CA ALA A 363 -33.68 29.08 -4.82
C ALA A 363 -34.06 30.58 -4.76
N ARG A 364 -33.65 31.39 -5.75
CA ARG A 364 -33.85 32.85 -5.82
C ARG A 364 -33.25 33.64 -4.64
N ARG A 365 -32.19 33.11 -4.03
CA ARG A 365 -31.45 33.75 -2.92
C ARG A 365 -30.18 34.42 -3.44
N TYR A 366 -30.36 35.44 -4.27
CA TYR A 366 -29.27 36.09 -5.00
C TYR A 366 -28.21 36.71 -4.08
N ASP A 367 -28.59 37.29 -2.94
CA ASP A 367 -27.66 37.87 -1.97
C ASP A 367 -26.67 36.83 -1.41
N GLU A 368 -27.11 35.59 -1.25
CA GLU A 368 -26.24 34.51 -0.75
C GLU A 368 -25.40 33.90 -1.86
N ALA A 369 -25.93 33.83 -3.09
CA ALA A 369 -25.14 33.49 -4.26
C ALA A 369 -23.96 34.47 -4.43
N GLU A 370 -24.22 35.78 -4.28
CA GLU A 370 -23.19 36.82 -4.32
C GLU A 370 -22.20 36.70 -3.16
N ARG A 371 -22.66 36.38 -1.94
CA ARG A 371 -21.78 36.14 -0.79
C ARG A 371 -20.87 34.94 -1.02
N ALA A 372 -21.42 33.82 -1.49
CA ALA A 372 -20.64 32.62 -1.80
C ALA A 372 -19.60 32.87 -2.90
N LEU A 373 -19.94 33.67 -3.92
CA LEU A 373 -19.00 34.09 -4.95
C LEU A 373 -17.89 34.99 -4.38
N ALA A 374 -18.22 35.93 -3.49
CA ALA A 374 -17.24 36.79 -2.84
C ALA A 374 -16.28 35.98 -1.95
N GLU A 375 -16.80 35.00 -1.20
CA GLU A 375 -16.00 34.07 -0.39
C GLU A 375 -15.05 33.25 -1.24
N TRP A 376 -15.52 32.70 -2.38
CA TRP A 376 -14.66 31.98 -3.31
C TRP A 376 -13.55 32.90 -3.85
N LYS A 377 -13.89 34.10 -4.34
CA LYS A 377 -12.91 35.08 -4.84
C LYS A 377 -11.85 35.45 -3.81
N ALA A 378 -12.24 35.65 -2.56
CA ALA A 378 -11.33 36.01 -1.48
C ALA A 378 -10.37 34.86 -1.11
N ALA A 379 -10.82 33.62 -1.25
CA ALA A 379 -10.02 32.44 -0.94
C ALA A 379 -9.12 32.00 -2.11
N GLU A 380 -9.43 32.39 -3.35
CA GLU A 380 -8.73 31.92 -4.54
C GLU A 380 -7.31 32.53 -4.65
N PRO A 381 -6.25 31.71 -4.75
CA PRO A 381 -4.90 32.22 -4.99
C PRO A 381 -4.81 32.97 -6.33
N PRO A 382 -3.88 33.92 -6.48
CA PRO A 382 -3.72 34.71 -7.71
C PRO A 382 -3.33 33.87 -8.93
N SER A 383 -2.81 32.66 -8.72
CA SER A 383 -2.52 31.71 -9.79
C SER A 383 -2.45 30.28 -9.26
N ARG A 384 -2.80 29.29 -10.09
CA ARG A 384 -2.57 27.87 -9.82
C ARG A 384 -1.84 27.23 -11.00
N TRP A 385 -0.94 26.32 -10.67
CA TRP A 385 -0.45 25.35 -11.63
C TRP A 385 -1.59 24.42 -12.03
N ASP A 386 -1.69 24.14 -13.32
CA ASP A 386 -2.56 23.08 -13.83
C ASP A 386 -2.10 21.71 -13.30
N PHE A 387 -2.92 20.67 -13.49
CA PHE A 387 -2.60 19.34 -12.96
C PHE A 387 -1.31 18.74 -13.55
N THR A 388 -0.82 19.27 -14.69
CA THR A 388 0.44 18.85 -15.30
C THR A 388 1.66 19.61 -14.78
N GLY A 389 1.47 20.69 -14.01
CA GLY A 389 2.55 21.57 -13.54
C GLY A 389 3.22 22.37 -14.67
N THR A 390 2.62 22.42 -15.86
CA THR A 390 3.23 23.06 -17.05
C THR A 390 2.64 24.42 -17.35
N GLN A 391 1.43 24.72 -16.88
CA GLN A 391 0.76 26.00 -17.10
C GLN A 391 0.30 26.62 -15.79
N CYS A 392 0.52 27.93 -15.65
CA CYS A 392 0.05 28.72 -14.52
C CYS A 392 -1.16 29.54 -15.00
N SER A 393 -2.37 29.14 -14.60
CA SER A 393 -3.59 29.87 -14.99
C SER A 393 -3.88 31.01 -14.01
N GLY A 394 -4.19 32.19 -14.56
CA GLY A 394 -4.54 33.39 -13.79
C GLY A 394 -6.05 33.61 -13.58
N GLN A 395 -6.91 32.90 -14.33
CA GLN A 395 -8.36 32.96 -14.16
C GLN A 395 -8.87 31.59 -13.70
N LEU A 396 -9.20 31.50 -12.41
CA LEU A 396 -9.47 30.24 -11.71
C LEU A 396 -10.95 30.04 -11.37
N ILE A 397 -11.79 31.06 -11.61
CA ILE A 397 -13.25 30.99 -11.47
C ILE A 397 -13.84 30.96 -12.89
N PRO A 398 -14.72 29.99 -13.22
CA PRO A 398 -15.34 29.89 -14.54
C PRO A 398 -16.09 31.16 -14.94
N ASP A 399 -15.99 31.54 -16.22
CA ASP A 399 -16.69 32.72 -16.78
C ASP A 399 -18.22 32.64 -16.61
N SER A 400 -18.77 31.42 -16.64
CA SER A 400 -20.18 31.15 -16.35
C SER A 400 -20.60 31.72 -14.99
N VAL A 401 -19.78 31.53 -13.97
CA VAL A 401 -20.00 32.02 -12.60
C VAL A 401 -19.72 33.52 -12.49
N LEU A 402 -18.70 34.03 -13.18
CA LEU A 402 -18.38 35.46 -13.15
C LEU A 402 -19.45 36.31 -13.85
N SER A 403 -20.06 35.80 -14.92
CA SER A 403 -21.14 36.47 -15.65
C SER A 403 -22.41 36.64 -14.81
N PHE A 404 -22.64 35.77 -13.82
CA PHE A 404 -23.72 35.88 -12.83
C PHE A 404 -23.69 37.23 -12.10
N SER A 405 -22.50 37.72 -11.74
CA SER A 405 -22.30 39.01 -11.05
C SER A 405 -22.62 40.22 -11.93
N SER A 406 -22.62 40.07 -13.25
CA SER A 406 -22.85 41.18 -14.21
C SER A 406 -24.31 41.34 -14.62
N ALA A 407 -25.11 40.27 -14.55
CA ALA A 407 -26.52 40.26 -14.95
C ALA A 407 -27.46 40.94 -13.93
N ASN A 408 -27.09 40.99 -12.64
CA ASN A 408 -27.89 41.66 -11.60
C ASN A 408 -27.86 43.20 -11.67
N ALA A 409 -27.00 43.80 -12.51
CA ALA A 409 -26.94 45.25 -12.70
C ALA A 409 -27.96 45.78 -13.74
N GLY A 410 -28.71 44.92 -14.42
CA GLY A 410 -29.80 45.35 -15.30
C GLY A 410 -30.48 44.21 -16.04
N GLY A 411 -31.76 43.96 -15.71
CA GLY A 411 -32.72 43.26 -16.55
C GLY A 411 -32.41 41.79 -16.88
N ILE A 412 -33.10 40.89 -16.18
CA ILE A 412 -33.07 39.42 -16.30
C ILE A 412 -33.05 38.91 -17.75
N PRO A 413 -32.11 38.02 -18.10
CA PRO A 413 -32.42 36.85 -18.91
C PRO A 413 -32.57 35.63 -18.00
N ALA A 414 -33.55 34.78 -18.30
CA ALA A 414 -33.67 33.46 -17.71
C ALA A 414 -32.41 32.65 -18.07
N LEU A 415 -31.41 32.67 -17.18
CA LEU A 415 -30.22 31.84 -17.28
C LEU A 415 -30.63 30.42 -16.92
N ASN A 416 -30.98 29.68 -17.97
CA ASN A 416 -31.01 28.24 -17.99
C ASN A 416 -29.78 27.70 -17.22
N ALA A 417 -30.00 27.09 -16.04
CA ALA A 417 -29.03 26.44 -15.15
C ALA A 417 -28.29 25.23 -15.78
N TRP A 418 -28.19 25.20 -17.11
CA TRP A 418 -27.76 24.07 -17.92
C TRP A 418 -26.34 24.27 -18.49
N GLY A 419 -25.59 25.28 -18.02
CA GLY A 419 -24.25 25.61 -18.53
C GLY A 419 -23.16 24.60 -18.20
N ARG A 420 -23.33 23.83 -17.10
CA ARG A 420 -22.38 22.79 -16.68
C ARG A 420 -22.53 21.46 -17.42
N TRP A 421 -23.61 21.32 -18.20
CA TRP A 421 -24.05 20.05 -18.77
C TRP A 421 -24.43 20.19 -20.26
N ARG A 422 -23.68 21.00 -21.01
CA ARG A 422 -23.77 21.08 -22.48
C ARG A 422 -22.68 20.28 -23.16
#